data_AF-A0A6C0FB21-F1
#
_entry.id   AF-A0A6C0FB21-F1
#
_cell.length_a   1.000
_cell.length_b   1.000
_cell.length_c   1.000
_cell.angle_alpha   90.00
_cell.angle_beta   90.00
_cell.angle_gamma   90.00
#
_symmetry.space_group_name_H-M   'P 1'
#
loop_
_entity.id
_entity.type
_entity.pdbx_description
1 polymer ?
#
loop_
_entity_poly.entity_id
_entity_poly.type
_entity_poly.pdbx_seq_one_letter_code
_entity_poly.pdbx_strand_id
1 'polypeptide(L)'
;MNLLIPDKSTKLLSYYHKSAKWMIPLSVSSYLSYHHGLSPFNNFIYVPTILSIGYHSYFSTACIITDYIKPTNLALLSRAANLKLHGLSTFGFIYFLYKKNKNFVS
;
A
#
# COMPACT_ATOMS: atom_id res chain seq x y z
N MET A 1 6.10 -5.92 -16.96
CA MET A 1 5.27 -6.34 -15.80
C MET A 1 4.03 -5.46 -15.80
N ASN A 2 2.83 -6.03 -15.97
CA ASN A 2 1.61 -5.23 -16.14
C ASN A 2 1.00 -4.90 -14.77
N LEU A 3 1.00 -3.61 -14.39
CA LEU A 3 0.42 -3.10 -13.14
C LEU A 3 -1.11 -2.95 -13.20
N LEU A 4 -1.78 -3.32 -14.28
CA LEU A 4 -3.25 -3.43 -14.29
C LEU A 4 -3.71 -4.86 -13.99
N ILE A 5 -2.82 -5.84 -14.18
CA ILE A 5 -3.13 -7.26 -14.01
C ILE A 5 -2.06 -7.91 -13.12
N PRO A 6 -1.96 -7.48 -11.85
CA PRO A 6 -0.92 -7.95 -10.95
C PRO A 6 -1.10 -9.42 -10.57
N ASP A 7 -2.35 -9.87 -10.53
CA ASP A 7 -2.80 -11.22 -10.18
C ASP A 7 -2.32 -12.29 -11.17
N LYS A 8 -2.11 -11.93 -12.44
CA LYS A 8 -1.57 -12.84 -13.45
C LYS A 8 -0.05 -12.85 -13.54
N SER A 9 0.64 -12.04 -12.74
CA SER A 9 2.10 -11.97 -12.74
C SER A 9 2.68 -12.81 -11.61
N THR A 10 3.40 -13.89 -11.97
CA THR A 10 4.08 -14.77 -11.00
C THR A 10 5.09 -14.02 -10.13
N LYS A 11 5.81 -13.04 -10.69
CA LYS A 11 6.73 -12.17 -9.94
C LYS A 11 5.99 -11.32 -8.91
N LEU A 12 4.93 -10.62 -9.31
CA LEU A 12 4.16 -9.79 -8.38
C LEU A 12 3.46 -10.62 -7.32
N LEU A 13 2.90 -11.78 -7.68
CA LEU A 13 2.29 -12.70 -6.72
C LEU A 13 3.32 -13.23 -5.71
N SER A 14 4.54 -13.56 -6.17
CA SER A 14 5.63 -13.95 -5.27
C SER A 14 6.00 -12.84 -4.30
N TYR A 15 6.08 -11.59 -4.76
CA TYR A 15 6.32 -10.45 -3.89
C TYR A 15 5.20 -10.26 -2.88
N TYR A 16 3.94 -10.31 -3.30
CA TYR A 16 2.77 -10.27 -2.43
C TYR A 16 2.86 -11.28 -1.28
N HIS A 17 3.12 -12.55 -1.56
CA HIS A 17 3.23 -13.54 -0.49
C HIS A 17 4.47 -13.34 0.41
N LYS A 18 5.60 -12.90 -0.14
CA LYS A 18 6.82 -12.64 0.64
C LYS A 18 6.65 -11.42 1.54
N SER A 19 6.04 -10.34 1.04
CA SER A 19 5.82 -9.10 1.79
C SER A 19 4.74 -9.23 2.86
N ALA A 20 3.79 -10.16 2.71
CA ALA A 20 2.74 -10.41 3.71
C ALA A 20 3.31 -10.67 5.12
N LYS A 21 4.43 -11.40 5.18
CA LYS A 21 5.12 -11.73 6.45
C LYS A 21 5.59 -10.50 7.22
N TRP A 22 5.82 -9.39 6.52
CA TRP A 22 6.28 -8.14 7.09
C TRP A 22 5.14 -7.22 7.55
N MET A 23 3.90 -7.46 7.12
CA MET A 23 2.77 -6.59 7.48
C MET A 23 2.53 -6.52 8.99
N ILE A 24 2.55 -7.66 9.68
CA ILE A 24 2.33 -7.71 11.14
C ILE A 24 3.47 -7.00 11.88
N PRO A 25 4.76 -7.34 11.68
CA PRO A 25 5.87 -6.63 12.31
C PRO A 25 5.83 -5.12 12.06
N LEU A 26 5.57 -4.68 10.83
CA LEU A 26 5.48 -3.26 10.47
C LEU A 26 4.33 -2.55 11.19
N SER A 27 3.16 -3.19 11.29
CA SER A 27 1.99 -2.63 11.97
C SER A 27 2.22 -2.50 13.48
N VAL A 28 2.76 -3.55 14.11
CA VAL A 28 3.12 -3.54 15.54
C VAL A 28 4.18 -2.49 15.81
N SER A 29 5.23 -2.43 14.98
CA SER A 29 6.30 -1.45 15.12
C SER A 29 5.78 -0.02 14.98
N SER A 30 4.82 0.21 14.06
CA SER A 30 4.17 1.51 13.91
C SER A 30 3.39 1.89 15.17
N TYR A 31 2.62 0.96 15.74
CA TYR A 31 1.89 1.19 16.99
C TYR A 31 2.82 1.54 18.15
N LEU A 32 3.88 0.75 18.36
CA LEU A 32 4.86 1.00 19.42
C LEU A 32 5.60 2.33 19.21
N SER A 33 5.98 2.64 17.97
CA SER A 33 6.65 3.90 17.63
C SER A 33 5.79 5.12 17.95
N TYR A 34 4.48 5.04 17.69
CA TYR A 34 3.52 6.06 18.09
C TYR A 34 3.43 6.17 19.61
N HIS A 35 3.23 5.05 20.30
CA HIS A 35 3.00 5.00 21.74
C HIS A 35 4.20 5.52 22.56
N HIS A 36 5.42 5.23 22.11
CA HIS A 36 6.65 5.69 22.75
C HIS A 36 7.17 7.04 22.25
N GLY A 37 6.41 7.74 21.39
CA GLY A 37 6.75 9.11 20.99
C GLY A 37 8.07 9.25 20.22
N LEU A 38 8.45 8.25 19.41
CA LEU A 38 9.73 8.21 18.69
C LEU A 38 9.82 9.19 17.50
N SER A 39 9.16 10.34 17.58
CA SER A 39 9.25 11.40 16.57
C SER A 39 10.67 11.99 16.55
N PRO A 40 11.29 12.23 15.37
CA PRO A 40 10.76 12.06 14.01
C PRO A 40 11.17 10.72 13.34
N PHE A 41 11.78 9.79 14.08
CA PHE A 41 12.26 8.51 13.53
C PHE A 41 11.11 7.55 13.16
N ASN A 42 9.91 7.78 13.68
CA ASN A 42 8.70 7.06 13.35
C ASN A 42 8.41 6.95 11.83
N ASN A 43 8.84 7.91 11.01
CA ASN A 43 8.66 7.87 9.56
C ASN A 43 9.38 6.69 8.87
N PHE A 44 10.51 6.25 9.42
CA PHE A 44 11.23 5.07 8.91
C PHE A 44 10.42 3.79 9.06
N ILE A 45 9.42 3.79 9.94
CA ILE A 45 8.51 2.67 10.16
C ILE A 45 7.19 2.92 9.43
N TYR A 46 6.63 4.13 9.51
CA TYR A 46 5.34 4.44 8.91
C TYR A 46 5.35 4.38 7.39
N VAL A 47 6.40 4.87 6.72
CA VAL A 47 6.46 4.87 5.25
C VAL A 47 6.48 3.44 4.70
N PRO A 48 7.36 2.53 5.15
CA PRO A 48 7.30 1.13 4.72
C PRO A 48 5.98 0.43 5.08
N THR A 49 5.40 0.74 6.23
CA THR A 49 4.10 0.18 6.66
C THR A 49 2.99 0.57 5.68
N ILE A 50 2.89 1.86 5.33
CA ILE A 50 1.89 2.36 4.40
C ILE A 50 2.11 1.85 2.97
N LEU A 51 3.37 1.76 2.52
CA LEU A 51 3.69 1.15 1.23
C LEU A 51 3.27 -0.32 1.19
N SER A 52 3.52 -1.07 2.28
CA SER A 52 3.11 -2.46 2.40
C SER A 52 1.59 -2.61 2.39
N ILE A 53 0.87 -1.88 3.23
CA ILE A 53 -0.60 -1.90 3.29
C ILE A 53 -1.19 -1.49 1.93
N GLY A 54 -0.71 -0.40 1.34
CA GLY A 54 -1.17 0.10 0.05
C GLY A 54 -0.99 -0.92 -1.07
N TYR A 55 0.18 -1.54 -1.16
CA TYR A 55 0.47 -2.61 -2.12
C TYR A 55 -0.42 -3.84 -1.93
N HIS A 56 -0.58 -4.30 -0.69
CA HIS A 56 -1.41 -5.47 -0.38
C HIS A 56 -2.89 -5.23 -0.66
N SER A 57 -3.42 -4.06 -0.30
CA SER A 57 -4.80 -3.67 -0.57
C SER A 57 -5.07 -3.57 -2.07
N TYR A 58 -4.15 -2.95 -2.82
CA TYR A 58 -4.21 -2.89 -4.28
C TYR A 58 -4.25 -4.28 -4.92
N PHE A 59 -3.34 -5.17 -4.50
CA PHE A 59 -3.21 -6.52 -5.06
C PHE A 59 -4.45 -7.38 -4.74
N SER A 60 -4.91 -7.37 -3.49
CA SER A 60 -6.14 -8.06 -3.07
C SER A 60 -7.36 -7.59 -3.84
N THR A 61 -7.50 -6.27 -4.04
CA THR A 61 -8.61 -5.71 -4.82
C THR A 61 -8.52 -6.11 -6.30
N ALA A 62 -7.30 -6.23 -6.84
CA ALA A 62 -7.12 -6.71 -8.22
C ALA A 62 -7.60 -8.17 -8.38
N CYS A 63 -7.37 -9.04 -7.39
CA CYS A 63 -7.93 -10.40 -7.38
C CYS A 63 -9.46 -10.38 -7.36
N ILE A 64 -10.08 -9.56 -6.50
CA ILE A 64 -11.55 -9.40 -6.45
C ILE A 64 -12.10 -8.95 -7.82
N ILE A 65 -11.42 -8.00 -8.49
CA ILE A 65 -11.83 -7.57 -9.83
C ILE A 65 -11.78 -8.73 -10.83
N THR A 66 -10.74 -9.58 -10.78
CA THR A 66 -10.65 -10.81 -11.60
C THR A 66 -11.81 -11.77 -11.34
N ASP A 67 -12.12 -11.98 -10.06
CA ASP A 67 -13.07 -13.00 -9.63
C ASP A 67 -14.52 -12.59 -9.92
N TYR A 68 -14.84 -11.30 -9.83
CA TYR A 68 -16.24 -10.83 -9.88
C TYR A 68 -16.59 -9.96 -11.08
N ILE A 69 -15.65 -9.24 -11.70
CA ILE A 69 -15.96 -8.34 -12.83
C ILE A 69 -15.62 -9.03 -14.15
N LYS A 70 -16.63 -9.66 -14.76
CA LYS A 70 -16.47 -10.45 -16.00
C LYS A 70 -16.40 -9.62 -17.29
N PRO A 71 -17.17 -8.53 -17.48
CA PRO A 71 -17.08 -7.75 -18.71
C PRO A 71 -15.70 -7.09 -18.84
N THR A 72 -14.98 -7.36 -19.94
CA THR A 72 -13.57 -6.96 -20.13
C THR A 72 -13.35 -5.46 -19.99
N ASN A 73 -14.20 -4.64 -20.59
CA ASN A 73 -14.08 -3.17 -20.54
C ASN A 73 -14.29 -2.65 -19.12
N LEU A 74 -15.27 -3.20 -18.39
CA LEU A 74 -15.53 -2.84 -17.01
C LEU A 74 -14.37 -3.28 -16.11
N ALA A 75 -13.85 -4.49 -16.29
CA ALA A 75 -12.70 -4.99 -15.55
C ALA A 75 -11.46 -4.11 -15.75
N LEU A 76 -11.20 -3.66 -16.98
CA LEU A 76 -10.09 -2.76 -17.28
C LEU A 76 -10.25 -1.40 -16.60
N LEU A 77 -11.44 -0.81 -16.65
CA LEU A 77 -11.75 0.44 -15.96
C LEU A 77 -11.60 0.30 -14.44
N SER A 78 -12.14 -0.77 -13.86
CA SER A 78 -12.00 -1.06 -12.43
C SER A 78 -10.54 -1.27 -12.02
N ARG A 79 -9.72 -1.92 -12.84
CA ARG A 79 -8.28 -2.08 -12.59
C ARG A 79 -7.53 -0.75 -12.62
N ALA A 80 -7.83 0.09 -13.61
CA ALA A 80 -7.25 1.42 -13.70
C ALA A 80 -7.65 2.30 -12.52
N ALA A 81 -8.93 2.24 -12.11
CA ALA A 81 -9.42 2.93 -10.92
C ALA A 81 -8.75 2.40 -9.64
N ASN A 82 -8.65 1.08 -9.48
CA ASN A 82 -8.00 0.43 -8.35
C ASN A 82 -6.54 0.91 -8.17
N LEU A 83 -5.77 0.90 -9.26
CA LEU A 83 -4.38 1.39 -9.26
C LEU A 83 -4.29 2.87 -8.90
N LYS A 84 -5.15 3.71 -9.50
CA LYS A 84 -5.16 5.16 -9.24
C LYS A 84 -5.54 5.49 -7.80
N LEU A 85 -6.58 4.86 -7.27
CA LEU A 85 -7.08 5.14 -5.92
C LEU A 85 -6.08 4.70 -4.86
N HIS A 86 -5.51 3.50 -4.98
CA HIS A 86 -4.48 3.02 -4.05
C HIS A 86 -3.17 3.80 -4.18
N GLY A 87 -2.78 4.16 -5.41
CA GLY A 87 -1.61 5.02 -5.64
C GLY A 87 -1.79 6.39 -4.99
N LEU A 88 -2.95 7.02 -5.19
CA LEU A 88 -3.28 8.33 -4.63
C LEU A 88 -3.36 8.29 -3.10
N SER A 89 -3.99 7.27 -2.52
CA SER A 89 -4.11 7.15 -1.05
C SER A 89 -2.75 6.92 -0.40
N THR A 90 -1.94 6.01 -0.96
CA THR A 90 -0.58 5.70 -0.45
C THR A 90 0.32 6.93 -0.55
N PHE A 91 0.34 7.60 -1.70
CA PHE A 91 1.13 8.82 -1.90
C PHE A 91 0.64 9.97 -1.00
N GLY A 92 -0.67 10.18 -0.91
CA GLY A 92 -1.27 11.22 -0.08
C GLY A 92 -0.92 11.05 1.40
N PHE A 93 -0.90 9.82 1.90
CA PHE A 93 -0.51 9.54 3.28
C PHE A 93 0.99 9.80 3.53
N ILE A 94 1.85 9.37 2.60
CA ILE A 94 3.30 9.66 2.70
C ILE A 94 3.56 11.17 2.67
N TYR A 95 2.88 11.90 1.79
CA TYR A 95 2.95 13.36 1.73
C TYR A 95 2.50 14.01 3.05
N PHE A 96 1.39 13.52 3.64
CA PHE A 96 0.91 13.98 4.94
C PHE A 96 1.95 13.78 6.04
N LEU A 97 2.58 12.60 6.12
CA LEU A 97 3.67 12.34 7.06
C LEU A 97 4.82 13.33 6.88
N TYR A 98 5.27 13.52 5.64
CA TYR A 98 6.36 14.46 5.34
C TYR A 98 6.03 15.90 5.75
N LYS A 99 4.81 16.37 5.45
CA LYS A 99 4.35 17.72 5.83
C LYS A 99 4.24 17.88 7.34
N LYS A 100 3.74 16.87 8.05
CA LYS A 100 3.62 16.88 9.52
C LYS A 100 4.99 17.06 10.20
N ASN A 101 6.05 16.45 9.66
CA ASN A 101 7.39 16.60 10.22
C ASN A 101 8.01 17.98 9.96
N LYS A 102 7.73 18.61 8.80
CA LYS A 102 8.20 19.98 8.54
C LYS A 102 7.70 20.97 9.58
N ASN A 103 6.44 20.84 10.00
CA ASN A 103 5.85 21.69 11.03
C ASN A 103 6.35 21.41 12.46
N PHE A 104 7.12 20.33 12.66
CA PHE A 104 7.71 19.99 13.97
C PHE A 104 9.15 20.51 14.12
N VAL A 105 9.80 20.85 13.00
CA VAL A 105 11.20 21.33 12.93
C VAL A 105 11.26 22.85 12.72
N SER A 106 10.15 23.50 12.40
CA SER A 106 9.97 24.97 12.35
C SER A 106 9.47 25.52 13.66
#